data_AF-A0A9D6P022-F1
#
_entry.id   AF-A0A9D6P022-F1
#
_cell.length_a   1.000
_cell.length_b   1.000
_cell.length_c   1.000
_cell.angle_alpha   90.00
_cell.angle_beta   90.00
_cell.angle_gamma   90.00
#
_symmetry.space_group_name_H-M   'P 1'
#
loop_
_entity.id
_entity.type
_entity.pdbx_description
1 polymer ?
#
loop_
_entity_poly.entity_id
_entity_poly.type
_entity_poly.pdbx_seq_one_letter_code
_entity_poly.pdbx_strand_id
1 'polypeptide(L)'
;AQALPGTLAGVLGIALGYAAYGTKVLPLKAPAWLTSLLVRGYYLDDFYYGVVVRFSMALAPIAGWFDKRVVDGAVEGVAQVAVGASRVAGMVDQRVVDDAGNALGYTVTSTGAILRRLQTGSLGFYALLVALGAAVIGIVLAR
;
A
#
# COMPACT_ATOMS: atom_id res chain seq x y z
N ALA A 1 37.38 -51.69 5.07
CA ALA A 1 38.62 -51.52 4.29
C ALA A 1 38.75 -50.17 3.57
N GLN A 2 37.65 -49.51 3.17
CA GLN A 2 37.70 -48.29 2.33
C GLN A 2 38.18 -47.00 3.04
N ALA A 3 38.17 -46.96 4.37
CA ALA A 3 38.60 -45.78 5.15
C ALA A 3 40.12 -45.72 5.39
N LEU A 4 40.82 -46.85 5.23
CA LEU A 4 42.27 -46.98 5.49
C LEU A 4 43.14 -46.09 4.59
N PRO A 5 42.86 -45.95 3.27
CA PRO A 5 43.66 -45.09 2.40
C PRO A 5 43.54 -43.61 2.76
N GLY A 6 42.33 -43.17 3.13
CA GLY A 6 42.07 -41.76 3.48
C GLY A 6 42.74 -41.35 4.79
N THR A 7 42.70 -42.21 5.81
CA THR A 7 43.38 -41.94 7.08
C THR A 7 44.90 -41.95 6.93
N LEU A 8 45.46 -42.87 6.15
CA LEU A 8 46.90 -42.89 5.86
C LEU A 8 47.34 -41.64 5.07
N ALA A 9 46.57 -41.22 4.06
CA ALA A 9 46.86 -40.01 3.30
C ALA A 9 46.78 -38.74 4.17
N GLY A 10 45.80 -38.65 5.07
CA GLY A 10 45.67 -37.54 6.01
C GLY A 10 46.84 -37.47 7.01
N VAL A 11 47.21 -38.60 7.62
CA VAL A 11 48.34 -38.66 8.56
C VAL A 11 49.66 -38.31 7.85
N LEU A 12 49.88 -38.81 6.63
CA LEU A 12 51.04 -38.43 5.82
C LEU A 12 51.05 -36.93 5.48
N GLY A 13 49.90 -36.36 5.11
CA GLY A 13 49.78 -34.92 4.83
C GLY A 13 50.12 -34.05 6.03
N ILE A 14 49.66 -34.43 7.23
CA ILE A 14 49.95 -33.72 8.48
C ILE A 14 51.45 -33.85 8.83
N ALA A 15 52.03 -35.05 8.71
CA ALA A 15 53.44 -35.28 8.98
C ALA A 15 54.35 -34.44 8.06
N LEU A 16 54.00 -34.36 6.77
CA LEU A 16 54.69 -33.51 5.80
C LEU A 16 54.54 -32.02 6.11
N GLY A 17 53.34 -31.57 6.50
CA GLY A 17 53.11 -30.19 6.93
C GLY A 17 53.93 -29.81 8.16
N TYR A 18 54.00 -30.69 9.17
CA TYR A 18 54.79 -30.48 10.38
C TYR A 18 56.30 -30.43 10.08
N ALA A 19 56.79 -31.29 9.18
CA ALA A 19 58.19 -31.30 8.78
C ALA A 19 58.60 -30.03 7.98
N ALA A 20 57.69 -29.49 7.17
CA ALA A 20 57.91 -28.28 6.39
C ALA A 20 57.83 -27.00 7.22
N TYR A 21 56.80 -26.86 8.08
CA TYR A 21 56.51 -25.61 8.80
C TYR A 21 56.97 -25.60 10.26
N GLY A 22 56.91 -26.75 10.95
CA GLY A 22 57.23 -26.86 12.38
C GLY A 22 58.72 -27.05 12.63
N THR A 23 59.31 -28.10 12.07
CA THR A 23 60.74 -28.41 12.25
C THR A 23 61.64 -27.77 11.18
N LYS A 24 61.04 -27.23 10.10
CA LYS A 24 61.71 -26.56 8.97
C LYS A 24 62.79 -27.41 8.29
N VAL A 25 62.69 -28.74 8.41
CA VAL A 25 63.67 -29.68 7.84
C VAL A 25 63.54 -29.73 6.31
N LEU A 26 62.35 -29.37 5.80
CA LEU A 26 62.06 -29.22 4.37
C LEU A 26 61.85 -27.74 4.01
N PRO A 27 62.84 -27.08 3.38
CA PRO A 27 62.67 -25.72 2.88
C PRO A 27 61.85 -25.73 1.58
N LEU A 28 60.53 -25.95 1.71
CA LEU A 28 59.62 -25.90 0.57
C LEU A 28 59.41 -24.46 0.13
N LYS A 29 59.89 -24.11 -1.07
CA LYS A 29 59.61 -22.83 -1.72
C LYS A 29 58.71 -23.08 -2.92
N ALA A 30 57.43 -22.74 -2.79
CA ALA A 30 56.51 -22.80 -3.91
C ALA A 30 56.89 -21.74 -4.97
N PRO A 31 56.62 -22.01 -6.26
CA PRO A 31 56.90 -21.04 -7.31
C PRO A 31 56.02 -19.80 -7.14
N ALA A 32 56.57 -18.63 -7.47
CA ALA A 32 55.95 -17.33 -7.19
C ALA A 32 54.51 -17.21 -7.72
N TRP A 33 54.25 -17.74 -8.92
CA TRP A 33 52.92 -17.74 -9.54
C TRP A 33 51.88 -18.51 -8.72
N LEU A 34 52.27 -19.64 -8.13
CA LEU A 34 51.38 -20.49 -7.33
C LEU A 34 51.10 -19.83 -5.98
N THR A 35 52.13 -19.26 -5.34
CA THR A 35 51.93 -18.48 -4.11
C THR A 35 51.01 -17.29 -4.35
N SER A 36 51.17 -16.55 -5.46
CA SER A 36 50.31 -15.42 -5.77
C SER A 36 48.86 -15.83 -6.06
N LEU A 37 48.63 -16.96 -6.73
CA LEU A 37 47.28 -17.50 -6.95
C LEU A 37 46.60 -17.91 -5.65
N LEU A 38 47.29 -18.68 -4.80
CA LEU A 38 46.71 -19.18 -3.54
C LEU A 38 46.48 -18.05 -2.53
N VAL A 39 47.40 -17.09 -2.43
CA VAL A 39 47.27 -15.93 -1.54
C VAL A 39 46.10 -15.03 -1.94
N ARG A 40 45.82 -14.90 -3.24
CA ARG A 40 44.70 -14.11 -3.77
C ARG A 40 43.40 -14.92 -3.90
N GLY A 41 43.30 -16.11 -3.30
CA GLY A 41 42.08 -16.91 -3.35
C GLY A 41 41.63 -17.22 -4.78
N TYR A 42 42.57 -17.56 -5.67
CA TYR A 42 42.32 -17.80 -7.09
C TYR A 42 41.70 -16.59 -7.85
N TYR A 43 41.84 -15.37 -7.33
CA TYR A 43 41.23 -14.14 -7.91
C TYR A 43 39.70 -14.18 -8.01
N LEU A 44 39.04 -15.14 -7.34
CA LEU A 44 37.59 -15.27 -7.34
C LEU A 44 36.93 -14.05 -6.70
N ASP A 45 37.51 -13.58 -5.59
CA ASP A 45 37.03 -12.39 -4.90
C ASP A 45 37.19 -11.14 -5.77
N ASP A 46 38.36 -10.95 -6.40
CA ASP A 46 38.63 -9.83 -7.29
C ASP A 46 37.64 -9.78 -8.48
N PHE A 47 37.33 -10.94 -9.05
CA PHE A 47 36.33 -11.06 -10.12
C PHE A 47 34.92 -10.74 -9.60
N TYR A 48 34.54 -11.31 -8.46
CA TYR A 48 33.21 -11.11 -7.86
C TYR A 48 32.97 -9.64 -7.52
N TYR A 49 33.91 -8.99 -6.83
CA TYR A 49 33.81 -7.58 -6.51
C TYR A 49 33.91 -6.70 -7.76
N GLY A 50 34.83 -7.02 -8.67
CA GLY A 50 35.09 -6.24 -9.87
C GLY A 50 33.94 -6.23 -10.87
N VAL A 51 33.23 -7.35 -11.01
CA VAL A 51 32.17 -7.53 -11.98
C VAL A 51 30.80 -7.49 -11.31
N VAL A 52 30.50 -8.47 -10.45
CA VAL A 52 29.14 -8.67 -9.93
C VAL A 52 28.73 -7.52 -9.00
N VAL A 53 29.58 -7.20 -8.03
CA VAL A 53 29.26 -6.17 -7.03
C VAL A 53 29.23 -4.78 -7.66
N ARG A 54 30.26 -4.41 -8.43
CA ARG A 54 30.29 -3.10 -9.10
C ARG A 54 29.15 -2.92 -10.09
N PHE A 55 28.80 -3.96 -10.85
CA PHE A 55 27.66 -3.90 -11.76
C PHE A 55 26.34 -3.70 -11.01
N SER A 56 26.12 -4.45 -9.94
CA SER A 56 24.94 -4.30 -9.07
C SER A 56 24.85 -2.89 -8.47
N MET A 57 25.96 -2.37 -7.93
CA MET A 57 26.03 -1.02 -7.40
C MET A 57 25.78 0.06 -8.48
N ALA A 58 26.19 -0.18 -9.73
CA ALA A 58 25.92 0.73 -10.84
C ALA A 58 24.45 0.72 -11.26
N LEU A 59 23.75 -0.41 -11.15
CA LEU A 59 22.32 -0.51 -11.44
C LEU A 59 21.43 0.02 -10.32
N ALA A 60 21.89 -0.04 -9.06
CA ALA A 60 21.14 0.43 -7.90
C ALA A 60 20.59 1.87 -8.02
N PRO A 61 21.36 2.90 -8.43
CA PRO A 61 20.83 4.25 -8.59
C PRO A 61 19.82 4.37 -9.74
N ILE A 62 19.95 3.56 -10.79
CA ILE A 62 19.00 3.55 -11.92
C ILE A 62 17.66 2.98 -11.45
N ALA A 63 17.68 1.85 -10.74
CA ALA A 63 16.49 1.28 -10.14
C ALA A 63 15.83 2.25 -9.15
N GLY A 64 16.63 2.88 -8.29
CA GLY A 64 16.13 3.87 -7.32
C GLY A 64 15.57 5.14 -7.98
N TRP A 65 16.11 5.58 -9.11
CA TRP A 65 15.54 6.68 -9.88
C TRP A 65 14.21 6.29 -10.53
N PHE A 66 14.13 5.09 -11.09
CA PHE A 66 12.91 4.58 -11.73
C PHE A 66 11.76 4.47 -10.72
N ASP A 67 12.02 3.89 -9.55
CA ASP A 67 11.04 3.77 -8.47
C ASP A 67 10.49 5.15 -8.06
N LYS A 68 11.38 6.09 -7.72
CA LYS A 68 11.00 7.43 -7.27
C LYS A 68 10.30 8.30 -8.31
N ARG A 69 10.55 8.08 -9.59
CA ARG A 69 10.00 8.92 -10.66
C ARG A 69 8.77 8.32 -11.30
N VAL A 70 8.79 7.01 -11.53
CA VAL A 70 7.74 6.32 -12.27
C VAL A 70 6.73 5.72 -11.32
N VAL A 71 7.20 4.93 -10.34
CA VAL A 71 6.31 4.22 -9.42
C VAL A 71 5.65 5.21 -8.45
N ASP A 72 6.46 5.97 -7.71
CA ASP A 72 5.94 7.00 -6.80
C ASP A 72 5.11 8.04 -7.54
N GLY A 73 5.55 8.47 -8.73
CA GLY A 73 4.80 9.41 -9.57
C GLY A 73 3.43 8.89 -10.01
N ALA A 74 3.32 7.61 -10.36
CA ALA A 74 2.05 6.99 -10.71
C ALA A 74 1.11 6.91 -9.50
N VAL A 75 1.63 6.53 -8.33
CA VAL A 75 0.85 6.43 -7.08
C VAL A 75 0.33 7.81 -6.68
N GLU A 76 1.18 8.83 -6.68
CA GLU A 76 0.79 10.20 -6.38
C GLU A 76 -0.25 10.72 -7.38
N GLY A 77 -0.10 10.39 -8.67
CA GLY A 77 -1.08 10.74 -9.69
C GLY A 77 -2.46 10.14 -9.41
N VAL A 78 -2.53 8.86 -9.03
CA VAL A 78 -3.78 8.20 -8.63
C VAL A 78 -4.39 8.86 -7.40
N ALA A 79 -3.57 9.20 -6.40
CA ALA A 79 -4.03 9.89 -5.20
C ALA A 79 -4.64 11.26 -5.51
N GLN A 80 -4.00 12.04 -6.39
CA GLN A 80 -4.50 13.34 -6.82
C GLN A 80 -5.82 13.25 -7.57
N VAL A 81 -5.98 12.24 -8.44
CA VAL A 81 -7.26 11.98 -9.12
C VAL A 81 -8.35 11.60 -8.12
N ALA A 82 -8.06 10.73 -7.16
CA ALA A 82 -9.03 10.35 -6.13
C ALA A 82 -9.47 11.54 -5.26
N VAL A 83 -8.52 12.40 -4.85
CA VAL A 83 -8.82 13.63 -4.11
C VAL A 83 -9.60 14.62 -4.98
N GLY A 84 -9.27 14.74 -6.26
CA GLY A 84 -10.05 15.55 -7.21
C GLY A 84 -11.49 15.06 -7.31
N ALA A 85 -11.70 13.76 -7.48
CA ALA A 85 -13.01 13.14 -7.57
C ALA A 85 -13.82 13.33 -6.27
N SER A 86 -13.20 13.18 -5.10
CA SER A 86 -13.89 13.37 -3.82
C SER A 86 -14.31 14.83 -3.60
N ARG A 87 -13.49 15.81 -4.02
CA ARG A 87 -13.87 17.23 -3.98
C ARG A 87 -15.08 17.51 -4.88
N VAL A 88 -15.11 16.94 -6.08
CA VAL A 88 -16.26 17.09 -6.99
C VAL A 88 -17.50 16.45 -6.40
N ALA A 89 -17.40 15.23 -5.86
CA ALA A 89 -18.51 14.56 -5.20
C ALA A 89 -19.03 15.37 -4.01
N GLY A 90 -18.14 15.92 -3.18
CA GLY A 90 -18.52 16.79 -2.06
C GLY A 90 -19.21 18.09 -2.51
N MET A 91 -18.78 18.69 -3.62
CA MET A 91 -19.46 19.86 -4.18
C MET A 91 -20.89 19.56 -4.65
N VAL A 92 -21.11 18.37 -5.23
CA VAL A 92 -22.44 17.94 -5.66
C VAL A 92 -23.34 17.71 -4.44
N ASP A 93 -22.84 17.03 -3.41
CA ASP A 93 -23.58 16.77 -2.17
C ASP A 93 -24.01 18.09 -1.50
N GLN A 94 -23.06 19.00 -1.25
CA GLN A 94 -23.33 20.27 -0.58
C GLN A 94 -24.23 21.23 -1.36
N ARG A 95 -24.17 21.24 -2.70
CA ARG A 95 -24.94 22.22 -3.50
C ARG A 95 -26.27 21.68 -4.01
N VAL A 96 -26.34 20.38 -4.25
CA VAL A 96 -27.54 19.78 -4.86
C VAL A 96 -28.36 19.09 -3.79
N VAL A 97 -27.72 18.29 -2.93
CA VAL A 97 -28.44 17.48 -1.95
C VAL A 97 -28.85 18.33 -0.76
N ASP A 98 -27.94 19.11 -0.18
CA ASP A 98 -28.25 19.94 0.98
C ASP A 98 -29.22 21.08 0.63
N ASP A 99 -29.02 21.80 -0.47
CA ASP A 99 -29.92 22.89 -0.87
C ASP A 99 -31.32 22.36 -1.23
N ALA A 100 -31.41 21.23 -1.94
CA ALA A 100 -32.70 20.60 -2.21
C ALA A 100 -33.37 20.09 -0.92
N GLY A 101 -32.61 19.43 -0.05
CA GLY A 101 -33.08 18.94 1.24
C GLY A 101 -33.60 20.08 2.13
N ASN A 102 -32.84 21.16 2.24
CA ASN A 102 -33.23 22.36 2.97
C ASN A 102 -34.48 23.00 2.37
N ALA A 103 -34.56 23.16 1.05
CA ALA A 103 -35.73 23.72 0.38
C ALA A 103 -37.00 22.89 0.64
N LEU A 104 -36.89 21.56 0.58
CA LEU A 104 -37.98 20.65 0.93
C LEU A 104 -38.36 20.79 2.41
N GLY A 105 -37.38 20.82 3.31
CA GLY A 105 -37.60 21.01 4.75
C GLY A 105 -38.33 22.33 5.07
N TYR A 106 -37.92 23.44 4.44
CA TYR A 106 -38.59 24.73 4.56
C TYR A 106 -40.03 24.67 4.05
N THR A 107 -40.27 23.99 2.92
CA THR A 107 -41.61 23.86 2.34
C THR A 107 -42.55 23.04 3.23
N VAL A 108 -42.07 21.92 3.77
CA VAL A 108 -42.85 21.08 4.68
C VAL A 108 -43.15 21.82 5.98
N THR A 109 -42.15 22.47 6.57
CA THR A 109 -42.30 23.19 7.84
C THR A 109 -43.23 24.38 7.71
N SER A 110 -43.10 25.16 6.62
CA SER A 110 -43.97 26.30 6.34
C SER A 110 -45.42 25.87 6.10
N THR A 111 -45.64 24.80 5.34
CA THR A 111 -46.98 24.21 5.13
C THR A 111 -47.58 23.73 6.45
N GLY A 112 -46.81 23.00 7.27
CA GLY A 112 -47.23 22.59 8.61
C GLY A 112 -47.58 23.77 9.52
N ALA A 113 -46.81 24.87 9.45
CA ALA A 113 -47.09 26.09 10.21
C ALA A 113 -48.40 26.76 9.77
N ILE A 114 -48.73 26.75 8.48
CA ILE A 114 -50.01 27.24 7.95
C ILE A 114 -51.16 26.36 8.45
N LEU A 115 -51.04 25.04 8.31
CA LEU A 115 -52.06 24.10 8.79
C LEU A 115 -52.28 24.23 10.30
N ARG A 116 -51.23 24.46 11.08
CA ARG A 116 -51.32 24.71 12.52
C ARG A 116 -52.11 25.98 12.85
N ARG A 117 -52.07 27.01 12.00
CA ARG A 117 -52.88 28.24 12.21
C ARG A 117 -54.37 28.00 11.97
N LEU A 118 -54.74 27.01 11.14
CA LEU A 118 -56.14 26.62 10.95
C LEU A 118 -56.72 25.87 12.16
N GLN A 119 -55.86 25.33 13.03
CA GLN A 119 -56.25 24.74 14.31
C GLN A 119 -56.44 25.86 15.36
N THR A 120 -57.63 26.47 15.37
CA THR A 120 -58.01 27.59 16.25
C THR A 120 -58.31 27.20 17.70
N GLY A 121 -58.37 25.90 18.02
CA GLY A 121 -58.62 25.40 19.38
C GLY A 121 -60.08 25.51 19.86
N SER A 122 -61.00 26.00 19.03
CA SER A 122 -62.42 26.14 19.36
C SER A 122 -63.21 24.88 19.03
N LEU A 123 -63.83 24.26 20.05
CA LEU A 123 -64.68 23.05 19.91
C LEU A 123 -65.81 23.23 18.88
N GLY A 124 -66.41 24.42 18.82
CA GLY A 124 -67.48 24.73 17.86
C GLY A 124 -66.99 24.76 16.40
N PHE A 125 -65.77 25.26 16.18
CA PHE A 125 -65.17 25.30 14.84
C PHE A 125 -64.83 23.88 14.33
N TYR A 126 -64.34 23.00 15.21
CA TYR A 126 -64.09 21.60 14.86
C TYR A 126 -65.37 20.85 14.49
N ALA A 127 -66.46 21.03 15.25
CA ALA A 127 -67.74 20.40 14.93
C ALA A 127 -68.28 20.81 13.55
N LEU A 128 -68.15 22.10 13.20
CA LEU A 128 -68.51 22.62 11.87
C LEU A 128 -67.66 22.01 10.76
N LEU A 129 -66.34 21.91 10.95
CA LEU A 129 -65.41 21.29 10.00
C LEU A 129 -65.74 19.80 9.74
N VAL A 130 -66.05 19.04 10.79
CA VAL A 130 -66.44 17.63 10.68
C VAL A 130 -67.77 17.48 9.93
N ALA A 131 -68.76 18.32 10.24
CA ALA A 131 -70.05 18.31 9.56
C ALA A 131 -69.92 18.65 8.05
N LEU A 132 -69.10 19.66 7.71
CA LEU A 132 -68.78 20.00 6.32
C LEU A 132 -68.06 18.86 5.61
N GLY A 133 -67.05 18.25 6.25
CA GLY A 133 -66.34 17.10 5.70
C GLY A 133 -67.26 15.92 5.41
N ALA A 134 -68.16 15.59 6.34
CA ALA A 134 -69.15 14.53 6.17
C ALA A 134 -70.14 14.83 5.02
N ALA A 135 -70.58 16.09 4.89
CA ALA A 135 -71.45 16.52 3.79
C ALA A 135 -70.75 16.41 2.42
N VAL A 136 -69.48 16.84 2.32
CA VAL A 136 -68.70 16.72 1.08
C VAL A 136 -68.48 15.26 0.70
N ILE A 137 -68.09 14.41 1.66
CA ILE A 137 -67.92 12.97 1.44
C ILE A 137 -69.24 12.34 1.00
N GLY A 138 -70.35 12.69 1.67
CA GLY A 138 -71.69 12.22 1.29
C GLY A 138 -72.08 12.63 -0.14
N ILE A 139 -71.79 13.87 -0.55
CA ILE A 139 -72.06 14.35 -1.92
C ILE A 139 -71.19 13.62 -2.94
N VAL A 140 -69.90 13.38 -2.64
CA VAL A 140 -68.98 12.65 -3.55
C VAL A 140 -69.38 11.20 -3.69
N LEU A 141 -69.82 10.54 -2.61
CA LEU A 141 -70.29 9.15 -2.61
C LEU A 141 -71.70 8.99 -3.20
N ALA A 142 -72.50 10.06 -3.20
CA ALA A 142 -73.83 10.09 -3.81
C ALA A 142 -73.79 10.41 -5.32
N ARG A 143 -72.60 10.57 -5.91
CA ARG A 143 -72.38 10.55 -7.36
C ARG A 143 -71.99 9.16 -7.81
#